data_AF-A0A381IBQ0-F1
#
_entry.id   AF-A0A381IBQ0-F1
#
_cell.length_a   1.000
_cell.length_b   1.000
_cell.length_c   1.000
_cell.angle_alpha   90.00
_cell.angle_beta   90.00
_cell.angle_gamma   90.00
#
_symmetry.space_group_name_H-M   'P 1'
#
loop_
_entity.id
_entity.type
_entity.pdbx_description
1 polymer ?
#
loop_
_entity_poly.entity_id
_entity_poly.type
_entity_poly.pdbx_seq_one_letter_code
_entity_poly.pdbx_strand_id
1 'polypeptide(L)' 'MYGKTALGVVRATYIIDENGIIEKVFEKAKPDTNAQEILEYLEKQE' A
#
# COMPACT_ATOMS: atom_id res chain seq x y z
N MET A 1 -9.00 24.37 -9.69
CA MET A 1 -7.75 23.73 -10.14
C MET A 1 -8.11 22.72 -11.22
N TYR A 2 -7.97 23.08 -12.49
CA TYR A 2 -8.18 22.14 -13.61
C TYR A 2 -6.90 21.34 -13.84
N GLY A 3 -6.70 20.29 -13.06
CA GLY A 3 -5.63 19.32 -13.27
C GLY A 3 -6.10 18.27 -14.26
N LYS A 4 -5.35 18.06 -15.36
CA LYS A 4 -5.64 16.98 -16.31
C LYS A 4 -5.53 15.65 -15.56
N THR A 5 -6.63 14.90 -15.47
CA THR A 5 -6.61 13.50 -15.02
C THR A 5 -5.79 12.71 -16.02
N ALA A 6 -4.51 12.51 -15.73
CA ALA A 6 -3.67 11.60 -16.49
C ALA A 6 -3.93 10.18 -15.95
N LEU A 7 -4.30 9.26 -16.84
CA LEU A 7 -4.25 7.83 -16.53
C LEU A 7 -2.78 7.49 -16.26
N GLY A 8 -2.50 7.02 -15.06
CA GLY A 8 -1.16 6.70 -14.60
C GLY A 8 -1.20 5.66 -13.50
N VAL A 9 -0.08 4.97 -13.30
CA VAL A 9 0.08 4.04 -12.18
C VAL A 9 0.19 4.81 -10.87
N VAL A 10 -0.72 4.51 -9.94
CA VAL A 10 -0.65 5.01 -8.57
C VAL A 10 0.25 4.08 -7.76
N ARG A 11 1.20 4.64 -7.02
CA ARG A 11 2.04 3.86 -6.11
C ARG A 11 1.21 3.40 -4.92
N ALA A 12 1.00 2.10 -4.81
CA ALA A 12 0.31 1.47 -3.70
C ALA A 12 0.98 0.14 -3.35
N THR A 13 0.84 -0.30 -2.10
CA THR A 13 1.26 -1.63 -1.65
C THR A 13 0.05 -2.39 -1.13
N TYR A 14 -0.05 -3.68 -1.47
CA TYR A 14 -1.14 -4.55 -1.07
C TYR A 14 -0.58 -5.73 -0.27
N ILE A 15 -1.21 -6.02 0.86
CA ILE A 15 -0.95 -7.24 1.63
C ILE A 15 -2.08 -8.22 1.31
N ILE A 16 -1.69 -9.42 0.89
CA ILE A 16 -2.58 -10.46 0.40
C ILE A 16 -2.30 -11.72 1.22
N ASP A 17 -3.35 -12.33 1.76
CA ASP A 17 -3.27 -13.57 2.53
C ASP A 17 -3.08 -14.81 1.64
N GLU A 18 -2.92 -15.98 2.26
CA GLU A 18 -2.76 -17.26 1.54
C GLU A 18 -4.00 -17.68 0.72
N ASN A 19 -5.17 -17.12 1.03
CA ASN A 19 -6.42 -17.37 0.32
C ASN A 19 -6.61 -16.41 -0.87
N GLY A 20 -5.69 -15.47 -1.08
CA GLY A 20 -5.74 -14.46 -2.13
C GLY A 20 -6.64 -13.27 -1.80
N ILE A 21 -6.98 -13.05 -0.52
CA ILE A 21 -7.78 -11.93 -0.04
C ILE A 21 -6.85 -10.76 0.33
N ILE A 22 -7.22 -9.55 -0.09
CA ILE A 22 -6.50 -8.33 0.29
C ILE A 22 -6.87 -7.97 1.73
N GLU A 23 -5.90 -8.09 2.64
CA GLU A 23 -6.07 -7.71 4.06
C GLU A 23 -5.86 -6.21 4.28
N LYS A 24 -4.90 -5.63 3.55
CA LYS A 24 -4.50 -4.23 3.73
C LYS A 24 -4.05 -3.59 2.43
N VAL A 25 -4.40 -2.31 2.28
CA VAL A 25 -3.98 -1.45 1.17
C VAL A 25 -3.28 -0.21 1.73
N PHE A 26 -2.09 0.08 1.21
CA PHE A 26 -1.33 1.29 1.48
C PHE A 26 -1.33 2.15 0.21
N GLU A 27 -2.32 3.05 0.11
CA GLU A 27 -2.41 3.99 -1.00
C GLU A 27 -1.40 5.14 -0.84
N LYS A 28 -0.78 5.58 -1.96
CA LYS A 28 0.23 6.66 -1.97
C LYS A 28 1.44 6.38 -1.08
N ALA A 29 1.86 5.12 -1.05
CA ALA A 29 3.03 4.67 -0.29
C ALA A 29 4.27 5.52 -0.56
N LYS A 30 4.89 6.05 0.50
CA LYS A 30 6.19 6.73 0.41
C LYS A 30 7.30 5.67 0.41
N PRO A 31 8.27 5.72 -0.52
CA PRO A 31 9.32 4.70 -0.59
C PRO A 31 10.17 4.65 0.68
N ASP A 32 10.32 5.79 1.37
CA ASP A 32 11.18 5.92 2.53
C ASP A 32 10.58 5.33 3.82
N THR A 33 9.25 5.31 3.95
CA THR A 33 8.56 4.90 5.20
C THR A 33 7.74 3.62 5.05
N ASN A 34 7.29 3.30 3.83
CA ASN A 34 6.36 2.20 3.59
C ASN A 34 6.94 0.83 3.97
N ALA A 35 8.25 0.61 3.82
CA ALA A 35 8.88 -0.64 4.25
C ALA A 35 8.73 -0.87 5.76
N GLN A 36 8.98 0.17 6.56
CA GLN A 36 8.83 0.11 8.01
C GLN A 36 7.36 -0.03 8.42
N GLU A 37 6.46 0.71 7.78
CA GLU A 37 5.01 0.63 8.05
C GLU A 37 4.43 -0.77 7.78
N ILE A 38 4.92 -1.45 6.74
CA ILE A 38 4.52 -2.81 6.43
C ILE A 38 5.05 -3.80 7.48
N LEU A 39 6.32 -3.68 7.86
CA LEU A 39 6.91 -4.53 8.90
C LEU A 39 6.17 -4.38 10.24
N GLU A 40 5.91 -3.14 10.68
CA GLU A 40 5.13 -2.88 11.90
C GLU A 40 3.71 -3.40 11.82
N TYR A 41 3.09 -3.38 10.63
CA TYR A 41 1.77 -3.96 10.43
C TYR A 41 1.80 -5.47 10.56
N LEU A 42 2.79 -6.14 9.96
CA LEU A 42 2.95 -7.60 10.04
C LEU A 42 3.28 -8.05 11.47
N GLU A 43 4.14 -7.35 12.19
CA GLU A 43 4.50 -7.66 13.58
C GLU A 43 3.32 -7.49 14.56
N LYS A 44 2.38 -6.57 14.28
CA LYS A 44 1.16 -6.40 15.10
C LYS A 44 0.11 -7.50 14.90
N GLN A 45 0.28 -8.37 13.91
CA GLN A 45 -0.63 -9.50 13.68
C GLN A 45 -0.17 -10.80 14.38
N GLU A 46 1.00 -10.79 15.06
CA GLU A 46 1.41 -11.83 16.03
C GLU A 46 0.91 -11.53 17.45
#